data_AF-A0A5N5QCM1-F1
#
_entry.id   AF-A0A5N5QCM1-F1
#
_cell.length_a   1.000
_cell.length_b   1.000
_cell.length_c   1.000
_cell.angle_alpha   90.00
_cell.angle_beta   90.00
_cell.angle_gamma   90.00
#
_symmetry.space_group_name_H-M   'P 1'
#
loop_
_entity.id
_entity.type
_entity.pdbx_description
1 polymer ?
#
loop_
_entity_poly.entity_id
_entity_poly.type
_entity_poly.pdbx_seq_one_letter_code
_entity_poly.pdbx_strand_id
1 'polypeptide(L)'
;MLLALAYYHRKTIALHLPLRMQHYMPLSSFEDQRDAGLTSAHFDIESMNILAGDSRSGLDEPGAAEVQRIMQEERVGFDEARLIRQKRYLAANGIDPNTGMPLDSKAVTHL
;
A
#
# COMPACT_ATOMS: atom_id res chain seq x y z
N MET A 1 12.42 46.34 -20.05
CA MET A 1 12.99 45.32 -20.97
C MET A 1 13.24 43.96 -20.29
N LEU A 2 13.68 43.90 -19.03
CA LEU A 2 13.91 42.63 -18.30
C LEU A 2 12.64 41.75 -18.16
N LEU A 3 11.47 42.37 -17.95
CA LEU A 3 10.19 41.65 -17.82
C LEU A 3 9.76 40.92 -19.11
N ALA A 4 10.08 41.48 -20.27
CA ALA A 4 9.74 40.89 -21.57
C ALA A 4 10.62 39.67 -21.88
N LEU A 5 11.90 39.73 -21.51
CA LEU A 5 12.84 38.60 -21.60
C LEU A 5 12.41 37.45 -20.68
N ALA A 6 12.00 37.75 -19.45
CA ALA A 6 11.48 36.75 -18.51
C ALA A 6 10.20 36.07 -19.04
N TYR A 7 9.27 36.84 -19.63
CA TYR A 7 8.06 36.30 -20.25
C TYR A 7 8.36 35.40 -21.46
N TYR A 8 9.33 35.80 -22.30
CA TYR A 8 9.70 35.05 -23.50
C TYR A 8 10.36 33.71 -23.15
N HIS A 9 11.23 33.69 -22.14
CA HIS A 9 11.95 32.48 -21.70
C HIS A 9 11.19 31.61 -20.69
N ARG A 10 9.94 31.96 -20.33
CA ARG A 10 9.14 31.20 -19.34
C ARG A 10 8.99 29.72 -19.65
N LYS A 11 8.90 29.35 -20.94
CA LYS A 11 8.72 27.96 -21.38
C LYS A 11 10.01 27.14 -21.33
N THR A 12 11.16 27.79 -21.49
CA THR A 12 12.48 27.16 -21.37
C THR A 12 12.77 26.92 -19.89
N ILE A 13 12.58 27.94 -19.04
CA ILE A 13 12.81 27.89 -17.59
C ILE A 13 11.99 26.82 -16.88
N ALA A 14 10.74 26.61 -17.30
CA ALA A 14 9.86 25.60 -16.73
C ALA A 14 10.34 24.14 -16.93
N LEU A 15 11.15 23.86 -17.95
CA LEU A 15 11.59 22.49 -18.26
C LEU A 15 12.74 22.01 -17.36
N HIS A 16 13.46 22.93 -16.72
CA HIS A 16 14.59 22.65 -15.83
C HIS A 16 14.28 22.96 -14.36
N LEU A 17 13.01 23.17 -14.01
CA LEU A 17 12.59 23.10 -12.62
C LEU A 17 12.68 21.64 -12.17
N PRO A 18 13.43 21.30 -11.11
CA PRO A 18 13.70 19.92 -10.74
C PRO A 18 12.38 19.18 -10.52
N LEU A 19 12.23 18.07 -11.23
CA LEU A 19 11.16 17.10 -11.06
C LEU A 19 11.05 16.76 -9.57
N ARG A 20 9.91 17.13 -8.99
CA ARG A 20 9.24 16.46 -7.87
C ARG A 20 10.25 15.95 -6.82
N MET A 21 10.56 16.79 -5.85
CA MET A 21 11.03 16.33 -4.53
C MET A 21 10.14 15.15 -4.15
N GLN A 22 10.70 13.94 -4.14
CA GLN A 22 10.06 12.81 -3.49
C GLN A 22 9.96 13.21 -2.04
N HIS A 23 8.81 13.78 -1.67
CA HIS A 23 8.51 14.13 -0.30
C HIS A 23 8.63 12.81 0.44
N TYR A 24 9.46 12.79 1.48
CA TYR A 24 9.41 11.75 2.47
C TYR A 24 7.94 11.61 2.89
N MET A 25 7.30 10.51 2.48
CA MET A 25 5.99 10.17 2.99
C MET A 25 6.27 9.53 4.35
N PRO A 26 5.81 10.15 5.46
CA PRO A 26 6.00 9.56 6.76
C PRO A 26 5.39 8.15 6.75
N LEU A 27 6.15 7.17 7.25
CA LEU A 27 5.66 5.81 7.38
C LEU A 27 4.40 5.84 8.26
N SER A 28 3.33 5.17 7.84
CA SER A 28 2.12 5.03 8.67
C SER A 28 2.50 4.38 10.00
N SER A 29 2.11 4.99 11.12
CA SER A 29 2.29 4.38 12.43
C SER A 29 1.19 3.34 12.70
N PHE A 30 1.37 2.49 13.71
CA PHE A 30 0.31 1.60 14.18
C PHE A 30 -0.94 2.38 14.62
N GLU A 31 -0.78 3.61 15.15
CA GLU A 31 -1.91 4.46 15.53
C GLU A 31 -2.72 4.92 14.32
N ASP A 32 -2.04 5.35 13.26
CA ASP A 32 -2.72 5.75 12.02
C ASP A 32 -3.47 4.56 11.41
N GLN A 33 -2.90 3.35 11.51
CA GLN A 33 -3.53 2.12 11.03
C GLN A 33 -4.76 1.76 11.86
N ARG A 34 -4.69 1.89 13.19
CA ARG A 34 -5.84 1.71 14.09
C ARG A 34 -6.94 2.70 13.75
N ASP A 35 -6.61 3.98 13.66
CA ASP A 35 -7.57 5.06 13.40
C ASP A 35 -8.25 4.91 12.03
N ALA A 36 -7.56 4.28 11.08
CA ALA A 36 -8.11 3.94 9.78
C ALA A 36 -8.81 2.56 9.72
N GLY A 37 -9.03 1.91 10.86
CA GLY A 37 -9.78 0.65 10.97
C GLY A 37 -9.02 -0.59 10.49
N LEU A 38 -7.69 -0.54 10.42
CA LEU A 38 -6.84 -1.67 10.01
C LEU A 38 -6.49 -2.59 11.19
N THR A 39 -7.49 -2.91 11.99
CA THR A 39 -7.40 -3.79 13.17
C THR A 39 -8.69 -4.61 13.30
N SER A 40 -8.60 -5.83 13.84
CA SER A 40 -9.75 -6.69 14.11
C SER A 40 -9.49 -7.60 15.32
N ALA A 41 -10.50 -8.32 15.77
CA ALA A 41 -10.34 -9.32 16.83
C ALA A 41 -9.33 -10.44 16.46
N HIS A 42 -9.17 -10.74 15.17
CA HIS A 42 -8.22 -11.74 14.68
C HIS A 42 -6.86 -11.14 14.33
N PHE A 43 -6.74 -9.82 14.33
CA PHE A 43 -5.54 -9.09 14.03
C PHE A 43 -5.50 -7.80 14.84
N ASP A 44 -5.21 -7.96 16.13
CA ASP A 44 -5.13 -6.88 17.09
C ASP A 44 -3.72 -6.28 17.09
N ILE A 45 -3.63 -5.01 16.69
CA ILE A 45 -2.39 -4.21 16.74
C ILE A 45 -2.33 -3.32 17.98
N GLU A 46 -3.43 -3.19 18.73
CA GLU A 46 -3.51 -2.28 19.87
C GLU A 46 -2.83 -2.87 21.11
N SER A 47 -3.15 -4.11 21.47
CA SER A 47 -2.72 -4.68 22.75
C SER A 47 -1.20 -4.88 22.88
N MET A 48 -0.54 -5.26 21.79
CA MET A 48 0.87 -5.68 21.82
C MET A 48 1.80 -4.79 21.01
N ASN A 49 1.32 -4.07 20.00
CA ASN A 49 2.20 -3.18 19.23
C ASN A 49 2.13 -1.75 19.77
N ILE A 50 0.93 -1.17 19.83
CA ILE A 50 0.71 0.20 20.31
C ILE A 50 1.10 0.32 21.79
N LEU A 51 0.50 -0.50 22.67
CA LEU A 51 0.74 -0.39 24.11
C LEU A 51 2.19 -0.72 24.52
N ALA A 52 2.88 -1.57 23.76
CA ALA A 52 4.27 -1.91 24.03
C ALA A 52 5.28 -0.93 23.41
N GLY A 53 4.82 0.09 22.67
CA GLY A 53 5.69 1.04 21.98
C GLY A 53 6.54 0.37 20.90
N ASP A 54 5.96 -0.55 20.14
CA ASP A 54 6.64 -1.22 19.04
C ASP A 54 7.10 -0.20 17.99
N SER A 55 8.39 -0.27 17.63
CA SER A 55 9.04 0.66 16.69
C SER A 55 8.89 0.26 15.22
N ARG A 56 8.28 -0.89 14.94
CA ARG A 56 7.96 -1.31 13.57
C ARG A 56 6.87 -0.43 12.97
N SER A 57 6.90 -0.25 11.66
CA SER A 57 5.96 0.61 10.91
C SER A 57 4.61 -0.07 10.56
N GLY A 58 4.28 -1.21 11.16
CA GLY A 58 3.06 -1.96 10.81
C GLY A 58 2.99 -2.40 9.35
N LEU A 59 1.78 -2.38 8.76
CA LEU A 59 1.59 -2.62 7.32
C LEU A 59 2.34 -1.60 6.48
N ASP A 60 2.87 -2.02 5.32
CA ASP A 60 3.44 -1.10 4.36
C ASP A 60 2.36 -0.17 3.79
N GLU A 61 2.71 1.09 3.52
CA GLU A 61 1.76 2.10 3.03
C GLU A 61 0.98 1.63 1.77
N PRO A 62 1.61 1.02 0.74
CA PRO A 62 0.87 0.49 -0.40
C PRO A 62 -0.13 -0.60 -0.03
N GLY A 63 0.27 -1.53 0.84
CA GLY A 63 -0.59 -2.59 1.34
C GLY A 63 -1.78 -2.08 2.15
N ALA A 64 -1.54 -1.13 3.05
CA ALA A 64 -2.58 -0.49 3.86
C ALA A 64 -3.60 0.26 2.97
N ALA A 65 -3.12 1.07 2.03
CA ALA A 65 -3.98 1.80 1.10
C ALA A 65 -4.82 0.86 0.22
N GLU A 66 -4.25 -0.26 -0.23
CA GLU A 66 -4.98 -1.25 -1.00
C GLU A 66 -6.08 -1.94 -0.19
N VAL A 67 -5.81 -2.29 1.07
CA VAL A 67 -6.84 -2.87 1.98
C VAL A 67 -7.98 -1.88 2.18
N GLN A 68 -7.68 -0.61 2.47
CA GLN A 68 -8.70 0.43 2.63
C GLN A 68 -9.54 0.61 1.37
N ARG A 69 -8.90 0.61 0.19
CA ARG A 69 -9.61 0.68 -1.09
C ARG A 69 -10.56 -0.50 -1.26
N ILE A 70 -10.12 -1.72 -0.96
CA ILE A 70 -10.97 -2.93 -1.03
C ILE A 70 -12.14 -2.84 -0.04
N MET A 71 -11.91 -2.37 1.18
CA MET A 71 -12.99 -2.16 2.17
C MET A 71 -14.06 -1.20 1.62
N GLN A 72 -13.66 -0.11 0.95
CA GLN A 72 -14.58 0.86 0.36
C GLN A 72 -15.31 0.33 -0.88
N GLU A 73 -14.57 -0.32 -1.79
CA GLU A 73 -15.10 -0.82 -3.07
C GLU A 73 -16.04 -2.02 -2.87
N GLU A 74 -15.63 -3.00 -2.07
CA GLU A 74 -16.36 -4.26 -1.85
C GLU A 74 -17.33 -4.17 -0.66
N ARG A 75 -17.27 -3.09 0.13
CA ARG A 75 -18.09 -2.86 1.34
C ARG A 75 -17.94 -3.96 2.39
N VAL A 76 -16.71 -4.40 2.61
CA VAL A 76 -16.35 -5.47 3.54
C VAL A 76 -15.51 -4.96 4.71
N GLY A 77 -15.45 -5.74 5.78
CA GLY A 77 -14.58 -5.46 6.93
C GLY A 77 -13.09 -5.70 6.65
N PHE A 78 -12.25 -5.34 7.61
CA PHE A 78 -10.79 -5.42 7.49
C PHE A 78 -10.27 -6.82 7.15
N ASP A 79 -10.73 -7.85 7.85
CA ASP A 79 -10.25 -9.23 7.65
C ASP A 79 -10.59 -9.75 6.25
N GLU A 80 -11.81 -9.48 5.78
CA GLU A 80 -12.25 -9.88 4.45
C GLU A 80 -11.51 -9.10 3.36
N ALA A 81 -11.29 -7.80 3.55
CA ALA A 81 -10.50 -7.01 2.63
C ALA A 81 -9.05 -7.52 2.52
N ARG A 82 -8.44 -7.92 3.64
CA ARG A 82 -7.11 -8.55 3.66
C ARG A 82 -7.10 -9.88 2.93
N LEU A 83 -8.12 -10.71 3.12
CA LEU A 83 -8.25 -11.97 2.40
C LEU A 83 -8.35 -11.73 0.88
N ILE A 84 -9.20 -10.78 0.46
CA ILE A 84 -9.36 -10.41 -0.96
C ILE A 84 -8.04 -9.92 -1.53
N ARG A 85 -7.34 -9.00 -0.84
CA ARG A 85 -6.02 -8.52 -1.26
C ARG A 85 -5.04 -9.67 -1.45
N GLN A 86 -4.95 -10.56 -0.47
CA GLN A 86 -4.01 -11.68 -0.52
C GLN A 86 -4.31 -12.62 -1.69
N LYS A 87 -5.60 -12.91 -1.93
CA LYS A 87 -6.01 -13.71 -3.09
C LYS A 87 -5.65 -13.04 -4.41
N ARG A 88 -5.87 -11.73 -4.54
CA ARG A 88 -5.46 -10.94 -5.72
C ARG A 88 -3.94 -10.99 -5.93
N TYR A 89 -3.17 -10.84 -4.85
CA TYR A 89 -1.71 -10.90 -4.89
C TYR A 89 -1.19 -12.28 -5.34
N LEU A 90 -1.74 -13.38 -4.79
CA LEU A 90 -1.37 -14.73 -5.19
C LEU A 90 -1.66 -14.98 -6.67
N ALA A 91 -2.88 -14.65 -7.12
CA ALA A 91 -3.29 -14.83 -8.50
C ALA A 91 -2.39 -14.03 -9.48
N ALA A 92 -2.05 -12.78 -9.13
CA ALA A 92 -1.15 -11.95 -9.93
C ALA A 92 0.27 -12.52 -10.05
N ASN A 93 0.69 -13.37 -9.11
CA ASN A 93 1.99 -14.02 -9.09
C ASN A 93 1.95 -15.49 -9.55
N GLY A 94 0.86 -15.91 -10.21
CA GLY A 94 0.75 -17.26 -10.77
C GLY A 94 0.57 -18.34 -9.70
N ILE A 95 -0.02 -18.00 -8.56
CA ILE A 95 -0.37 -18.93 -7.48
C ILE A 95 -1.88 -19.00 -7.35
N ASP A 96 -2.43 -20.20 -7.27
CA ASP A 96 -3.85 -20.42 -7.05
C ASP A 96 -4.26 -19.86 -5.66
N PRO A 97 -5.17 -18.88 -5.60
CA PRO A 97 -5.57 -18.25 -4.34
C PRO A 97 -6.36 -19.15 -3.39
N ASN A 98 -6.87 -20.30 -3.86
CA ASN A 98 -7.62 -21.25 -3.05
C ASN A 98 -6.76 -22.40 -2.55
N THR A 99 -5.86 -22.92 -3.39
CA THR A 99 -5.03 -24.08 -3.05
C THR A 99 -3.62 -23.70 -2.59
N GLY A 100 -3.14 -22.50 -2.92
CA GLY A 100 -1.77 -22.06 -2.67
C GLY A 100 -0.73 -22.68 -3.61
N MET A 101 -1.17 -23.47 -4.60
CA MET A 101 -0.28 -24.17 -5.53
C MET A 101 0.09 -23.28 -6.72
N PRO A 102 1.28 -23.48 -7.34
CA PRO A 102 1.60 -22.80 -8.59
C PRO A 102 0.58 -23.12 -9.68
N LEU A 103 0.21 -22.12 -10.48
CA LEU A 103 -0.63 -22.27 -11.67
C LEU A 103 0.16 -22.76 -12.89
N ASP A 104 1.48 -22.90 -12.77
CA ASP A 104 2.32 -23.45 -13.82
C ASP A 104 2.03 -24.94 -14.03
N SER A 105 1.64 -25.31 -15.25
CA SER A 105 1.34 -26.69 -15.63
C SER A 105 2.55 -27.62 -15.57
N LYS A 106 3.77 -27.06 -15.49
CA LYS A 106 5.01 -27.82 -15.33
C LYS A 106 5.44 -27.97 -13.88
N ALA A 107 4.73 -27.39 -12.92
CA ALA A 107 5.05 -27.54 -11.51
C ALA A 107 4.81 -28.97 -11.05
N VAL A 108 5.84 -29.60 -10.49
CA VAL A 108 5.72 -30.91 -9.83
C VAL A 108 5.16 -30.70 -8.44
N THR A 109 3.96 -31.21 -8.18
CA THR A 109 3.22 -30.98 -6.92
C THR A 109 3.18 -32.20 -6.00
N HIS A 110 3.67 -33.35 -6.47
CA HIS A 110 3.74 -34.62 -5.76
C HIS A 110 4.91 -35.45 -6.30
N LEU A 111 5.45 -36.34 -5.47
CA LEU A 111 6.59 -37.22 -5.78
C LEU A 111 6.15 -38.67 -5.93
#